data_AF-A0A9E5DVK0-F1
#
_entry.id   AF-A0A9E5DVK0-F1
#
_cell.length_a   1.000
_cell.length_b   1.000
_cell.length_c   1.000
_cell.angle_alpha   90.00
_cell.angle_beta   90.00
_cell.angle_gamma   90.00
#
_symmetry.space_group_name_H-M   'P 1'
#
loop_
_entity.id
_entity.type
_entity.pdbx_description
1 polymer ?
#
loop_
_entity_poly.entity_id
_entity_poly.type
_entity_poly.pdbx_seq_one_letter_code
_entity_poly.pdbx_strand_id
1 'polypeptide(L)'
;MVVGYGLTAAQPATAQQTVLPLRLQVDATAEWVRIELRGLVVQPLTRTLTVSGGVELAGPLVQGNAIVIRKPLLNQSKVVLTLDLAVMPTGAPLQVAVTRGNGGDCKLKLTSGGRLLAADSSTGMGPLIGNLRLISLDLARFSLPLPRRDWGRRVLAFYYGWWGTPQGPTQKWLHWEPTEPHKGVNLPPVLGLYDSLDGATLHTHTSWAKMAGIDTLVLSLWQRDARQDALVKAVLNAAEHDGLTATVYLETAENADDLRKQLVYLLAEPMRHPGWLTMHGQKVVFVYTRVFDTVDANGYRKALDGLPILAIGDRMDPKWLTAFDGLHSYISFNSPANYAEDLRLVQQHARLGDKLAVATVTPGYDDTHVRFAGTHLHRRNGDFLRDSWKLALASDWVILTSFNELHEGSQIEPTVAEGDLWLKRMRHWTNLFKGFIN
;
A
#
# COMPACT_ATOMS: atom_id res chain seq x y z
N MET A 1 -27.69 37.73 -4.85
CA MET A 1 -26.33 37.82 -5.42
C MET A 1 -25.75 36.42 -5.38
N VAL A 2 -25.81 35.72 -6.52
CA VAL A 2 -25.40 34.31 -6.67
C VAL A 2 -23.94 34.33 -7.08
N VAL A 3 -23.06 33.66 -6.32
CA VAL A 3 -21.69 33.38 -6.74
C VAL A 3 -21.58 31.88 -6.96
N GLY A 4 -21.66 31.48 -8.23
CA GLY A 4 -21.45 30.12 -8.66
C GLY A 4 -19.96 29.77 -8.59
N TYR A 5 -19.63 28.70 -7.89
CA TYR A 5 -18.37 28.00 -8.09
C TYR A 5 -18.59 26.94 -9.15
N GLY A 6 -17.92 27.14 -10.29
CA GLY A 6 -17.94 26.19 -11.41
C GLY A 6 -17.43 24.83 -10.96
N LEU A 7 -18.28 23.83 -11.15
CA LEU A 7 -17.93 22.41 -11.14
C LEU A 7 -16.89 22.18 -12.24
N THR A 8 -15.63 21.92 -11.87
CA THR A 8 -14.71 21.24 -12.77
C THR A 8 -15.19 19.82 -12.94
N ALA A 9 -15.48 19.47 -14.19
CA ALA A 9 -16.04 18.21 -14.64
C ALA A 9 -15.35 16.98 -14.03
N ALA A 10 -16.16 15.95 -13.78
CA ALA A 10 -15.73 14.60 -13.43
C ALA A 10 -14.57 14.16 -14.33
N GLN A 11 -13.48 13.68 -13.72
CA GLN A 11 -12.43 12.99 -14.47
C GLN A 11 -12.99 11.66 -15.02
N PRO A 12 -12.70 11.32 -16.29
CA PRO A 12 -13.22 10.13 -16.93
C PRO A 12 -12.59 8.86 -16.32
N ALA A 13 -13.22 7.72 -16.66
CA ALA A 13 -12.76 6.35 -16.45
C ALA A 13 -11.24 6.22 -16.29
N THR A 14 -10.82 5.49 -15.24
CA THR A 14 -9.47 4.96 -14.98
C THR A 14 -8.50 5.25 -16.12
N ALA A 15 -7.87 6.43 -16.09
CA ALA A 15 -6.85 6.77 -17.07
C ALA A 15 -5.78 5.69 -16.97
N GLN A 16 -5.66 4.85 -18.00
CA GLN A 16 -4.53 3.94 -18.18
C GLN A 16 -3.27 4.81 -18.12
N GLN A 17 -2.66 4.86 -16.94
CA GLN A 17 -1.42 5.58 -16.74
C GLN A 17 -0.27 4.74 -17.27
N THR A 18 0.64 5.46 -17.89
CA THR A 18 1.47 4.98 -18.97
C THR A 18 2.94 5.04 -18.53
N VAL A 19 3.69 3.98 -18.77
CA VAL A 19 5.12 3.87 -18.46
C VAL A 19 5.95 4.16 -19.70
N LEU A 20 7.10 4.78 -19.47
CA LEU A 20 8.09 4.97 -20.50
C LEU A 20 9.26 3.99 -20.29
N PRO A 21 9.52 3.05 -21.22
CA PRO A 21 10.76 2.31 -21.21
C PRO A 21 11.88 3.27 -21.62
N LEU A 22 12.70 3.68 -20.67
CA LEU A 22 13.83 4.57 -20.89
C LEU A 22 15.12 3.76 -20.91
N ARG A 23 15.90 3.88 -21.99
CA ARG A 23 17.28 3.41 -22.04
C ARG A 23 18.20 4.60 -21.94
N LEU A 24 18.96 4.65 -20.85
CA LEU A 24 20.05 5.59 -20.66
C LEU A 24 21.36 4.91 -21.04
N GLN A 25 22.01 5.40 -22.09
CA GLN A 25 23.35 4.99 -22.49
C GLN A 25 24.35 6.11 -22.17
N VAL A 26 25.44 5.77 -21.48
CA VAL A 26 26.53 6.69 -21.17
C VAL A 26 27.85 6.11 -21.64
N ASP A 27 28.50 6.83 -22.54
CA ASP A 27 29.82 6.54 -23.07
C ASP A 27 30.83 7.51 -22.45
N ALA A 28 31.74 7.03 -21.60
CA ALA A 28 32.67 7.89 -20.87
C ALA A 28 34.13 7.43 -20.98
N THR A 29 35.03 8.38 -21.26
CA THR A 29 36.48 8.25 -21.06
C THR A 29 36.97 9.09 -19.87
N ALA A 30 36.11 9.91 -19.25
CA ALA A 30 36.43 10.67 -18.05
C ALA A 30 36.74 9.78 -16.82
N GLU A 31 37.63 10.24 -15.95
CA GLU A 31 38.08 9.52 -14.73
C GLU A 31 36.92 9.13 -13.81
N TRP A 32 35.90 9.96 -13.74
CA TRP A 32 34.65 9.64 -13.08
C TRP A 32 33.48 10.37 -13.73
N VAL A 33 32.29 9.77 -13.61
CA VAL A 33 31.01 10.33 -14.04
C VAL A 33 29.98 10.04 -12.96
N ARG A 34 29.19 11.05 -12.59
CA ARG A 34 28.03 10.95 -11.70
C ARG A 34 26.79 11.32 -12.49
N ILE A 35 25.78 10.47 -12.46
CA ILE A 35 24.48 10.69 -13.09
C ILE A 35 23.45 10.71 -11.98
N GLU A 36 22.59 11.72 -11.94
CA GLU A 36 21.45 11.79 -11.02
C GLU A 36 20.15 11.88 -11.81
N LEU A 37 19.19 11.02 -11.47
CA LEU A 37 17.84 11.05 -12.02
C LEU A 37 16.90 11.70 -10.99
N ARG A 38 16.21 12.76 -11.39
CA ARG A 38 15.24 13.48 -10.53
C ARG A 38 13.88 13.57 -11.23
N GLY A 39 12.80 13.71 -10.45
CA GLY A 39 11.44 13.84 -10.96
C GLY A 39 10.75 12.52 -11.35
N LEU A 40 11.28 11.38 -10.90
CA LEU A 40 10.76 10.05 -11.24
C LEU A 40 10.38 9.23 -10.01
N VAL A 41 9.34 8.40 -10.17
CA VAL A 41 9.27 7.13 -9.47
C VAL A 41 9.89 6.07 -10.38
N VAL A 42 11.07 5.59 -9.98
CA VAL A 42 11.79 4.52 -10.68
C VAL A 42 11.57 3.24 -9.91
N GLN A 43 10.71 2.34 -10.42
CA GLN A 43 10.77 0.98 -9.90
C GLN A 43 12.02 0.27 -10.43
N PRO A 44 12.58 -0.68 -9.66
CA PRO A 44 13.52 -1.66 -10.17
C PRO A 44 12.77 -2.67 -11.04
N LEU A 45 12.17 -2.24 -12.16
CA LEU A 45 11.46 -3.18 -13.04
C LEU A 45 12.46 -3.99 -13.87
N THR A 46 13.63 -3.44 -14.18
CA THR A 46 14.88 -4.19 -14.46
C THR A 46 16.00 -3.16 -14.55
N ARG A 47 16.83 -2.99 -13.51
CA ARG A 47 18.10 -2.27 -13.71
C ARG A 47 19.10 -3.25 -14.30
N THR A 48 19.01 -3.51 -15.60
CA THR A 48 20.09 -4.23 -16.27
C THR A 48 21.21 -3.23 -16.49
N LEU A 49 22.24 -3.33 -15.65
CA LEU A 49 23.46 -2.61 -15.88
C LEU A 49 24.39 -3.50 -16.71
N THR A 50 24.75 -3.02 -17.90
CA THR A 50 25.85 -3.59 -18.66
C THR A 50 27.00 -2.61 -18.71
N VAL A 51 28.19 -3.08 -18.37
CA VAL A 51 29.44 -2.33 -18.43
C VAL A 51 30.40 -3.09 -19.32
N SER A 52 30.91 -2.43 -20.35
CA SER A 52 31.97 -2.95 -21.22
C SER A 52 33.19 -2.03 -21.17
N GLY A 53 34.41 -2.61 -21.13
CA GLY A 53 35.66 -1.81 -21.17
C GLY A 53 36.84 -2.32 -20.33
N GLY A 54 36.79 -3.53 -19.76
CA GLY A 54 37.93 -4.16 -19.06
C GLY A 54 38.33 -3.50 -17.73
N VAL A 55 37.51 -2.62 -17.17
CA VAL A 55 37.75 -2.03 -15.85
C VAL A 55 37.03 -2.88 -14.81
N GLU A 56 37.76 -3.36 -13.81
CA GLU A 56 37.17 -3.78 -12.54
C GLU A 56 36.49 -2.55 -11.95
N LEU A 57 35.18 -2.43 -12.16
CA LEU A 57 34.39 -1.54 -11.35
C LEU A 57 34.39 -2.14 -9.95
N ALA A 58 34.88 -1.40 -8.95
CA ALA A 58 34.17 -1.42 -7.68
C ALA A 58 32.73 -1.08 -8.07
N GLY A 59 31.83 -2.06 -8.03
CA GLY A 59 30.55 -2.04 -8.77
C GLY A 59 29.82 -0.69 -8.69
N PRO A 60 28.94 -0.37 -9.66
CA PRO A 60 28.18 0.89 -9.65
C PRO A 60 27.67 1.22 -8.23
N LEU A 61 28.16 2.30 -7.63
CA LEU A 61 27.67 2.72 -6.33
C LEU A 61 26.32 3.40 -6.56
N VAL A 62 25.26 2.62 -6.43
CA VAL A 62 23.89 3.13 -6.43
C VAL A 62 23.62 3.76 -5.07
N GLN A 63 23.60 5.09 -5.02
CA GLN A 63 23.19 5.85 -3.83
C GLN A 63 21.89 6.57 -4.17
N GLY A 64 20.75 5.99 -3.79
CA GLY A 64 19.43 6.50 -4.15
C GLY A 64 19.22 6.55 -5.67
N ASN A 65 19.06 7.76 -6.22
CA ASN A 65 18.88 8.01 -7.65
C ASN A 65 20.17 8.37 -8.39
N ALA A 66 21.33 8.26 -7.74
CA ALA A 66 22.62 8.53 -8.33
C ALA A 66 23.33 7.25 -8.80
N ILE A 67 23.94 7.31 -9.98
CA ILE A 67 24.84 6.29 -10.52
C ILE A 67 26.21 6.94 -10.67
N VAL A 68 27.22 6.35 -10.03
CA VAL A 68 28.60 6.85 -10.08
C VAL A 68 29.49 5.80 -10.73
N ILE A 69 30.20 6.21 -11.79
CA ILE A 69 31.27 5.47 -12.44
C ILE A 69 32.59 6.12 -12.01
N ARG A 70 33.52 5.32 -11.48
CA ARG A 70 34.90 5.76 -11.18
C ARG A 70 35.87 4.82 -11.85
N LYS A 71 36.92 5.39 -12.43
CA LYS A 71 38.05 4.67 -13.01
C LYS A 71 39.34 4.99 -12.23
N PRO A 72 40.34 4.10 -12.26
CA PRO A 72 41.68 4.43 -11.77
C PRO A 72 42.23 5.69 -12.45
N LEU A 73 43.07 6.44 -11.72
CA LEU A 73 43.70 7.66 -12.24
C LEU A 73 44.41 7.37 -13.58
N LEU A 74 44.33 8.29 -14.55
CA LEU A 74 44.93 8.18 -15.89
C LEU A 74 44.36 7.09 -16.81
N ASN A 75 43.39 6.28 -16.36
CA ASN A 75 42.74 5.29 -17.22
C ASN A 75 41.77 5.96 -18.20
N GLN A 76 42.14 6.00 -19.49
CA GLN A 76 41.32 6.60 -20.56
C GLN A 76 40.39 5.60 -21.27
N SER A 77 40.33 4.33 -20.82
CA SER A 77 39.45 3.32 -21.42
C SER A 77 38.01 3.80 -21.47
N LYS A 78 37.36 3.53 -22.60
CA LYS A 78 35.95 3.82 -22.80
C LYS A 78 35.12 2.87 -21.95
N VAL A 79 34.23 3.44 -21.15
CA VAL A 79 33.18 2.72 -20.43
C VAL A 79 31.85 3.03 -21.12
N VAL A 80 31.08 1.99 -21.41
CA VAL A 80 29.69 2.11 -21.84
C VAL A 80 28.81 1.58 -20.73
N LEU A 81 27.94 2.43 -20.22
CA LEU A 81 26.89 2.09 -19.24
C LEU A 81 25.55 2.11 -19.97
N THR A 82 24.82 1.02 -19.92
CA THR A 82 23.41 1.00 -20.36
C THR A 82 22.52 0.73 -19.15
N LEU A 83 21.48 1.53 -18.99
CA LEU A 83 20.49 1.42 -17.93
C LEU A 83 19.10 1.46 -18.56
N ASP A 84 18.38 0.35 -18.49
CA ASP A 84 16.97 0.27 -18.85
C ASP A 84 16.10 0.60 -17.62
N LEU A 85 15.09 1.45 -17.79
CA LEU A 85 14.23 1.97 -16.73
C LEU A 85 12.77 1.91 -17.16
N ALA A 86 11.89 1.53 -16.24
CA ALA A 86 10.45 1.77 -16.35
C ALA A 86 10.12 2.98 -15.47
N VAL A 87 9.69 4.08 -16.10
CA VAL A 87 9.39 5.32 -15.37
C VAL A 87 7.95 5.75 -15.55
N MET A 88 7.36 6.30 -14.48
CA MET A 88 6.10 7.02 -14.57
C MET A 88 6.32 8.53 -14.47
N PRO A 89 5.68 9.32 -15.36
CA PRO A 89 5.64 10.77 -15.21
C PRO A 89 4.97 11.13 -13.88
N THR A 90 5.65 11.90 -13.03
CA THR A 90 5.10 12.37 -11.75
C THR A 90 4.36 13.71 -11.88
N GLY A 91 4.17 14.19 -13.11
CA GLY A 91 3.74 15.57 -13.42
C GLY A 91 4.89 16.58 -13.42
N ALA A 92 6.03 16.25 -12.81
CA ALA A 92 7.29 16.98 -12.95
C ALA A 92 8.11 16.42 -14.14
N PRO A 93 8.91 17.25 -14.83
CA PRO A 93 9.81 16.76 -15.88
C PRO A 93 10.90 15.86 -15.29
N LEU A 94 11.28 14.83 -16.04
CA LEU A 94 12.48 14.05 -15.76
C LEU A 94 13.69 14.97 -15.90
N GLN A 95 14.47 15.08 -14.83
CA GLN A 95 15.76 15.74 -14.87
C GLN A 95 16.90 14.70 -14.79
N VAL A 96 17.77 14.70 -15.79
CA VAL A 96 19.00 13.91 -15.80
C VAL A 96 20.16 14.87 -15.63
N ALA A 97 20.77 14.86 -14.45
CA ALA A 97 21.96 15.64 -14.16
C ALA A 97 23.20 14.77 -14.34
N VAL A 98 24.18 15.23 -15.12
CA VAL A 98 25.46 14.55 -15.32
C VAL A 98 26.60 15.45 -14.89
N THR A 99 27.47 14.93 -14.06
CA THR A 99 28.71 15.60 -13.64
C THR A 99 29.89 14.69 -13.94
N ARG A 100 31.00 15.23 -14.44
CA ARG A 100 32.22 14.46 -14.72
C ARG A 100 33.49 15.08 -14.13
N GLY A 101 34.54 14.27 -14.09
CA GLY A 101 35.90 14.70 -13.77
C GLY A 101 36.53 15.64 -14.81
N ASN A 102 37.71 16.17 -14.47
CA ASN A 102 38.35 17.29 -15.15
C ASN A 102 38.76 16.98 -16.61
N GLY A 103 39.17 15.74 -16.89
CA GLY A 103 39.63 15.28 -18.21
C GLY A 103 38.79 14.12 -18.75
N GLY A 104 38.81 13.96 -20.07
CA GLY A 104 38.09 12.92 -20.82
C GLY A 104 36.67 13.32 -21.23
N ASP A 105 36.09 12.50 -22.09
CA ASP A 105 34.79 12.75 -22.70
C ASP A 105 33.68 12.00 -21.95
N CYS A 106 32.46 12.53 -22.04
CA CYS A 106 31.23 11.87 -21.60
C CYS A 106 30.13 12.19 -22.59
N LYS A 107 29.51 11.15 -23.16
CA LYS A 107 28.35 11.26 -24.04
C LYS A 107 27.19 10.51 -23.40
N LEU A 108 26.04 11.14 -23.37
CA LEU A 108 24.80 10.57 -22.86
C LEU A 108 23.78 10.50 -23.99
N LYS A 109 23.03 9.40 -24.03
CA LYS A 109 21.85 9.23 -24.87
C LYS A 109 20.74 8.65 -24.02
N LEU A 110 19.57 9.27 -24.10
CA LEU A 110 18.33 8.75 -23.54
C LEU A 110 17.41 8.38 -24.69
N THR A 111 17.01 7.11 -24.75
CA THR A 111 16.10 6.60 -25.78
C THR A 111 14.88 5.92 -25.16
N SER A 112 13.81 5.80 -25.93
CA SER A 112 12.63 5.00 -25.57
C SER A 112 12.01 4.37 -26.79
N GLY A 113 11.73 3.07 -26.74
CA GLY A 113 11.19 2.33 -27.89
C GLY A 113 12.04 2.48 -29.16
N GLY A 114 13.36 2.64 -29.01
CA GLY A 114 14.29 2.92 -30.12
C GLY A 114 14.38 4.39 -30.56
N ARG A 115 13.50 5.28 -30.09
CA ARG A 115 13.54 6.72 -30.41
C ARG A 115 14.48 7.48 -29.47
N LEU A 116 15.32 8.35 -30.02
CA LEU A 116 16.14 9.28 -29.24
C LEU A 116 15.25 10.36 -28.62
N LEU A 117 15.29 10.47 -27.29
CA LEU A 117 14.56 11.47 -26.53
C LEU A 117 15.42 12.68 -26.21
N ALA A 118 16.66 12.43 -25.78
CA ALA A 118 17.65 13.45 -25.51
C ALA A 118 19.06 12.87 -25.69
N ALA A 119 20.01 13.72 -26.05
CA ALA A 119 21.42 13.39 -26.01
C ALA A 119 22.18 14.62 -25.53
N ASP A 120 23.30 14.37 -24.85
CA ASP A 120 24.23 15.42 -24.48
C ASP A 120 25.65 14.88 -24.55
N SER A 121 26.62 15.77 -24.72
CA SER A 121 28.03 15.42 -24.72
C SER A 121 28.88 16.52 -24.12
N SER A 122 29.87 16.12 -23.34
CA SER A 122 30.93 16.98 -22.85
C SER A 122 32.27 16.38 -23.25
N THR A 123 33.17 17.21 -23.76
CA THR A 123 34.47 16.77 -24.28
C THR A 123 35.61 17.60 -23.70
N GLY A 124 36.80 17.02 -23.63
CA GLY A 124 38.03 17.76 -23.30
C GLY A 124 38.17 18.19 -21.83
N MET A 125 39.08 19.13 -21.59
CA MET A 125 39.46 19.62 -20.25
C MET A 125 38.56 20.77 -19.80
N GLY A 126 38.05 20.75 -18.57
CA GLY A 126 37.23 21.85 -18.05
C GLY A 126 37.02 21.80 -16.53
N PRO A 127 36.85 22.96 -15.86
CA PRO A 127 36.72 23.06 -14.41
C PRO A 127 35.47 22.32 -13.89
N LEU A 128 35.55 21.80 -12.66
CA LEU A 128 34.49 21.01 -12.01
C LEU A 128 33.07 21.62 -12.10
N ILE A 129 32.94 22.94 -12.00
CA ILE A 129 31.65 23.66 -12.06
C ILE A 129 31.08 23.70 -13.50
N GLY A 130 31.94 23.69 -14.53
CA GLY A 130 31.54 23.70 -15.94
C GLY A 130 31.12 22.34 -16.50
N ASN A 131 31.31 21.27 -15.73
CA ASN A 131 31.07 19.88 -16.14
C ASN A 131 29.70 19.33 -15.71
N LEU A 132 28.86 20.14 -15.04
CA LEU A 132 27.46 19.79 -14.81
C LEU A 132 26.65 20.03 -16.09
N ARG A 133 25.84 19.04 -16.45
CA ARG A 133 24.86 19.11 -17.54
C ARG A 133 23.51 18.64 -17.02
N LEU A 134 22.44 19.32 -17.42
CA LEU A 134 21.08 19.01 -17.00
C LEU A 134 20.20 18.86 -18.24
N ILE A 135 19.64 17.67 -18.42
CA ILE A 135 18.60 17.40 -19.40
C ILE A 135 17.26 17.40 -18.68
N SER A 136 16.27 18.13 -19.21
CA SER A 136 14.90 18.15 -18.69
C SER A 136 13.94 17.64 -19.76
N LEU A 137 13.11 16.65 -19.42
CA LEU A 137 12.20 15.96 -20.34
C LEU A 137 10.79 15.88 -19.77
N ASP A 138 9.82 16.39 -20.52
CA ASP A 138 8.40 16.15 -20.26
C ASP A 138 8.00 14.75 -20.75
N LEU A 139 7.83 13.83 -19.80
CA LEU A 139 7.57 12.41 -20.08
C LEU A 139 6.12 12.11 -20.47
N ALA A 140 5.19 13.06 -20.29
CA ALA A 140 3.78 12.84 -20.61
C ALA A 140 3.56 12.44 -22.08
N ARG A 141 4.44 12.91 -22.98
CA ARG A 141 4.33 12.75 -24.44
C ARG A 141 4.79 11.40 -25.01
N PHE A 142 5.37 10.53 -24.18
CA PHE A 142 6.07 9.32 -24.66
C PHE A 142 5.52 8.02 -24.05
N SER A 143 4.48 8.14 -23.27
CA SER A 143 4.06 7.16 -22.30
C SER A 143 3.22 6.05 -22.96
N LEU A 144 3.51 4.77 -22.66
CA LEU A 144 2.76 3.59 -23.15
C LEU A 144 1.91 2.98 -22.03
N PRO A 145 0.64 2.59 -22.26
CA PRO A 145 -0.19 2.00 -21.21
C PRO A 145 0.43 0.68 -20.73
N LEU A 146 0.60 0.52 -19.42
CA LEU A 146 0.94 -0.79 -18.87
C LEU A 146 -0.31 -1.68 -18.88
N PRO A 147 -0.21 -2.92 -19.38
CA PRO A 147 -1.25 -3.90 -19.14
C PRO A 147 -1.34 -4.10 -17.62
N ARG A 148 -2.51 -3.84 -17.07
CA ARG A 148 -2.80 -3.99 -15.65
C ARG A 148 -4.01 -4.90 -15.50
N ARG A 149 -3.94 -5.86 -14.58
CA ARG A 149 -5.10 -6.69 -14.26
C ARG A 149 -6.20 -5.80 -13.70
N ASP A 150 -7.45 -6.17 -13.97
CA ASP A 150 -8.57 -5.52 -13.34
C ASP A 150 -8.68 -6.00 -11.89
N TRP A 151 -8.28 -5.15 -10.97
CA TRP A 151 -8.33 -5.43 -9.55
C TRP A 151 -9.75 -5.28 -8.95
N GLY A 152 -10.69 -4.69 -9.71
CA GLY A 152 -12.01 -4.32 -9.24
C GLY A 152 -12.00 -3.27 -8.11
N ARG A 153 -13.06 -2.47 -8.00
CA ARG A 153 -13.22 -1.60 -6.83
C ARG A 153 -13.83 -2.37 -5.67
N ARG A 154 -13.13 -2.41 -4.54
CA ARG A 154 -13.57 -3.12 -3.33
C ARG A 154 -13.38 -2.28 -2.07
N VAL A 155 -14.35 -2.35 -1.16
CA VAL A 155 -14.28 -1.72 0.16
C VAL A 155 -14.22 -2.80 1.22
N LEU A 156 -13.23 -2.72 2.09
CA LEU A 156 -12.97 -3.66 3.17
C LEU A 156 -13.05 -2.95 4.52
N ALA A 157 -13.16 -3.70 5.61
CA ALA A 157 -13.02 -3.17 6.96
C ALA A 157 -12.27 -4.15 7.87
N PHE A 158 -11.35 -3.65 8.69
CA PHE A 158 -10.78 -4.43 9.78
C PHE A 158 -11.86 -4.79 10.78
N TYR A 159 -11.87 -6.06 11.18
CA TYR A 159 -12.89 -6.65 12.03
C TYR A 159 -12.24 -7.41 13.19
N TYR A 160 -12.76 -7.22 14.40
CA TYR A 160 -12.19 -7.75 15.63
C TYR A 160 -13.19 -8.68 16.30
N GLY A 161 -12.83 -9.96 16.38
CA GLY A 161 -13.68 -11.01 16.96
C GLY A 161 -13.23 -11.48 18.35
N TRP A 162 -12.59 -10.60 19.11
CA TRP A 162 -12.05 -10.93 20.43
C TRP A 162 -13.02 -10.66 21.59
N TRP A 163 -14.22 -10.14 21.30
CA TRP A 163 -15.22 -9.82 22.32
C TRP A 163 -15.93 -11.09 22.78
N GLY A 164 -16.12 -11.26 24.09
CA GLY A 164 -16.74 -12.47 24.65
C GLY A 164 -17.46 -12.22 25.96
N THR A 165 -18.55 -12.95 26.20
CA THR A 165 -19.34 -12.81 27.43
C THR A 165 -19.55 -14.17 28.12
N PRO A 166 -19.84 -14.19 29.44
CA PRO A 166 -20.19 -15.41 30.16
C PRO A 166 -21.49 -16.07 29.66
N GLN A 167 -22.42 -15.27 29.12
CA GLN A 167 -23.70 -15.75 28.62
C GLN A 167 -23.62 -16.23 27.16
N GLY A 168 -22.65 -15.74 26.40
CA GLY A 168 -22.43 -16.08 24.99
C GLY A 168 -21.55 -17.32 24.79
N PRO A 169 -21.32 -17.73 23.53
CA PRO A 169 -20.55 -18.95 23.23
C PRO A 169 -19.11 -18.96 23.78
N THR A 170 -18.50 -17.80 24.04
CA THR A 170 -17.17 -17.71 24.64
C THR A 170 -17.16 -18.12 26.13
N GLN A 171 -18.30 -18.01 26.83
CA GLN A 171 -18.49 -18.40 28.23
C GLN A 171 -17.54 -17.73 29.24
N LYS A 172 -16.95 -16.60 28.87
CA LYS A 172 -16.12 -15.75 29.75
C LYS A 172 -16.05 -14.34 29.20
N TRP A 173 -15.77 -13.38 30.08
CA TRP A 173 -15.43 -12.02 29.66
C TRP A 173 -14.12 -12.04 28.86
N LEU A 174 -14.15 -11.50 27.65
CA LEU A 174 -12.98 -11.15 26.86
C LEU A 174 -13.13 -9.73 26.33
N HIS A 175 -12.08 -8.91 26.51
CA HIS A 175 -11.98 -7.51 26.09
C HIS A 175 -13.02 -6.53 26.69
N TRP A 176 -14.15 -7.01 27.20
CA TRP A 176 -15.10 -6.21 27.96
C TRP A 176 -14.64 -5.99 29.40
N GLU A 177 -14.84 -4.77 29.90
CA GLU A 177 -14.68 -4.39 31.29
C GLU A 177 -16.04 -4.07 31.92
N PRO A 178 -16.86 -5.08 32.28
CA PRO A 178 -18.26 -4.86 32.69
C PRO A 178 -18.40 -4.00 33.94
N THR A 179 -17.39 -3.99 34.82
CA THR A 179 -17.38 -3.18 36.05
C THR A 179 -16.87 -1.77 35.80
N GLU A 180 -16.12 -1.53 34.72
CA GLU A 180 -15.58 -0.22 34.35
C GLU A 180 -15.71 0.03 32.84
N PRO A 181 -16.94 0.11 32.27
CA PRO A 181 -17.14 0.06 30.82
C PRO A 181 -16.41 1.17 30.06
N HIS A 182 -16.31 2.36 30.67
CA HIS A 182 -15.61 3.52 30.11
C HIS A 182 -14.08 3.36 30.04
N LYS A 183 -13.50 2.42 30.80
CA LYS A 183 -12.06 2.12 30.73
C LYS A 183 -11.72 1.18 29.58
N GLY A 184 -12.66 0.33 29.16
CA GLY A 184 -12.46 -0.60 28.06
C GLY A 184 -12.91 -0.06 26.70
N VAL A 185 -13.93 0.81 26.68
CA VAL A 185 -14.54 1.33 25.44
C VAL A 185 -15.00 2.78 25.61
N ASN A 186 -14.55 3.66 24.73
CA ASN A 186 -14.94 5.08 24.70
C ASN A 186 -16.37 5.30 24.17
N LEU A 187 -16.76 4.58 23.11
CA LEU A 187 -18.07 4.71 22.48
C LEU A 187 -18.83 3.37 22.55
N PRO A 188 -19.74 3.20 23.53
CA PRO A 188 -20.43 1.93 23.73
C PRO A 188 -21.28 1.51 22.52
N PRO A 189 -21.20 0.24 22.07
CA PRO A 189 -21.99 -0.26 20.95
C PRO A 189 -23.47 -0.36 21.31
N VAL A 190 -24.35 -0.20 20.32
CA VAL A 190 -25.80 -0.31 20.51
C VAL A 190 -26.23 -1.75 20.85
N LEU A 191 -25.43 -2.77 20.50
CA LEU A 191 -25.67 -4.17 20.88
C LEU A 191 -25.36 -4.45 22.36
N GLY A 192 -24.78 -3.49 23.08
CA GLY A 192 -24.24 -3.73 24.41
C GLY A 192 -23.04 -4.68 24.38
N LEU A 193 -22.78 -5.37 25.49
CA LEU A 193 -21.66 -6.30 25.61
C LEU A 193 -22.02 -7.60 24.87
N TYR A 194 -21.50 -7.76 23.66
CA TYR A 194 -21.80 -8.91 22.78
C TYR A 194 -20.67 -9.95 22.77
N ASP A 195 -20.95 -11.13 22.21
CA ASP A 195 -19.97 -12.18 21.98
C ASP A 195 -19.67 -12.32 20.48
N SER A 196 -18.40 -12.31 20.10
CA SER A 196 -18.01 -12.37 18.67
C SER A 196 -18.25 -13.73 18.01
N LEU A 197 -18.50 -14.77 18.79
CA LEU A 197 -18.90 -16.09 18.29
C LEU A 197 -20.42 -16.28 18.25
N ASP A 198 -21.20 -15.32 18.74
CA ASP A 198 -22.65 -15.37 18.67
C ASP A 198 -23.13 -15.12 17.23
N GLY A 199 -23.97 -16.02 16.72
CA GLY A 199 -24.46 -15.96 15.35
C GLY A 199 -25.35 -14.74 15.07
N ALA A 200 -26.17 -14.32 16.03
CA ALA A 200 -27.03 -13.14 15.87
C ALA A 200 -26.20 -11.85 15.82
N THR A 201 -25.15 -11.77 16.65
CA THR A 201 -24.17 -10.68 16.62
C THR A 201 -23.47 -10.62 15.25
N LEU A 202 -22.96 -11.76 14.76
CA LEU A 202 -22.28 -11.81 13.46
C LEU A 202 -23.20 -11.40 12.30
N HIS A 203 -24.43 -11.90 12.25
CA HIS A 203 -25.41 -11.50 11.23
C HIS A 203 -25.77 -10.01 11.30
N THR A 204 -25.83 -9.45 12.50
CA THR A 204 -26.06 -8.01 12.67
C THR A 204 -24.88 -7.21 12.12
N HIS A 205 -23.65 -7.64 12.41
CA HIS A 205 -22.43 -6.98 11.93
C HIS A 205 -22.29 -7.03 10.41
N THR A 206 -22.54 -8.17 9.77
CA THR A 206 -22.50 -8.31 8.31
C THR A 206 -23.62 -7.53 7.63
N SER A 207 -24.80 -7.45 8.22
CA SER A 207 -25.89 -6.58 7.76
C SER A 207 -25.48 -5.09 7.80
N TRP A 208 -24.86 -4.64 8.90
CA TRP A 208 -24.34 -3.28 9.02
C TRP A 208 -23.19 -2.98 8.05
N ALA A 209 -22.28 -3.94 7.86
CA ALA A 209 -21.23 -3.82 6.85
C ALA A 209 -21.83 -3.61 5.45
N LYS A 210 -22.88 -4.36 5.10
CA LYS A 210 -23.61 -4.21 3.84
C LYS A 210 -24.32 -2.86 3.72
N MET A 211 -24.92 -2.36 4.82
CA MET A 211 -25.51 -1.01 4.87
C MET A 211 -24.46 0.05 4.55
N ALA A 212 -23.27 -0.05 5.12
CA ALA A 212 -22.13 0.84 4.87
C ALA A 212 -21.50 0.68 3.46
N GLY A 213 -21.87 -0.38 2.72
CA GLY A 213 -21.32 -0.69 1.40
C GLY A 213 -19.94 -1.35 1.44
N ILE A 214 -19.60 -2.00 2.55
CA ILE A 214 -18.41 -2.84 2.72
C ILE A 214 -18.67 -4.19 2.03
N ASP A 215 -17.67 -4.67 1.28
CA ASP A 215 -17.70 -5.94 0.56
C ASP A 215 -16.98 -7.06 1.33
N THR A 216 -16.05 -6.71 2.22
CA THR A 216 -15.18 -7.70 2.87
C THR A 216 -14.81 -7.31 4.31
N LEU A 217 -14.94 -8.28 5.22
CA LEU A 217 -14.38 -8.17 6.57
C LEU A 217 -12.97 -8.77 6.63
N VAL A 218 -12.03 -8.05 7.22
CA VAL A 218 -10.64 -8.48 7.42
C VAL A 218 -10.44 -8.77 8.90
N LEU A 219 -10.58 -10.03 9.28
CA LEU A 219 -10.60 -10.50 10.66
C LEU A 219 -9.18 -10.52 11.26
N SER A 220 -8.96 -9.79 12.36
CA SER A 220 -7.73 -9.90 13.18
C SER A 220 -7.53 -11.35 13.64
N LEU A 221 -6.41 -11.97 13.23
CA LEU A 221 -6.06 -13.36 13.53
C LEU A 221 -4.72 -13.39 14.27
N TRP A 222 -4.81 -13.69 15.57
CA TRP A 222 -3.67 -13.88 16.48
C TRP A 222 -3.15 -15.33 16.42
N GLN A 223 -2.40 -15.74 17.44
CA GLN A 223 -1.94 -17.11 17.58
C GLN A 223 -3.10 -18.10 17.48
N ARG A 224 -2.89 -19.14 16.68
CA ARG A 224 -3.93 -20.09 16.34
C ARG A 224 -4.25 -21.02 17.51
N ASP A 225 -5.53 -21.05 17.85
CA ASP A 225 -6.13 -22.00 18.76
C ASP A 225 -7.52 -22.42 18.25
N ALA A 226 -8.18 -23.32 18.97
CA ALA A 226 -9.51 -23.80 18.58
C ALA A 226 -10.56 -22.67 18.51
N ARG A 227 -10.42 -21.61 19.32
CA ARG A 227 -11.34 -20.47 19.33
C ARG A 227 -11.13 -19.60 18.08
N GLN A 228 -9.89 -19.29 17.72
CA GLN A 228 -9.55 -18.53 16.52
C GLN A 228 -10.01 -19.27 15.25
N ASP A 229 -9.81 -20.58 15.19
CA ASP A 229 -10.29 -21.40 14.07
C ASP A 229 -11.83 -21.40 13.98
N ALA A 230 -12.53 -21.46 15.12
CA ALA A 230 -13.99 -21.35 15.16
C ALA A 230 -14.47 -19.96 14.73
N LEU A 231 -13.77 -18.90 15.15
CA LEU A 231 -14.08 -17.52 14.80
C LEU A 231 -13.90 -17.24 13.32
N VAL A 232 -12.80 -17.70 12.71
CA VAL A 232 -12.56 -17.60 11.27
C VAL A 232 -13.73 -18.23 10.49
N LYS A 233 -14.14 -19.45 10.87
CA LYS A 233 -15.28 -20.14 10.25
C LYS A 233 -16.60 -19.40 10.45
N ALA A 234 -16.87 -18.92 11.66
CA ALA A 234 -18.11 -18.22 11.98
C ALA A 234 -18.25 -16.91 11.17
N VAL A 235 -17.16 -16.13 11.06
CA VAL A 235 -17.13 -14.89 10.27
C VAL A 235 -17.26 -15.18 8.78
N LEU A 236 -16.60 -16.21 8.25
CA LEU A 236 -16.72 -16.62 6.85
C LEU A 236 -18.14 -17.08 6.50
N ASN A 237 -18.78 -17.87 7.37
CA ASN A 237 -20.17 -18.30 7.22
C ASN A 237 -21.13 -17.11 7.21
N ALA A 238 -21.02 -16.20 8.16
CA ALA A 238 -21.89 -15.02 8.24
C ALA A 238 -21.69 -14.09 7.04
N ALA A 239 -20.44 -13.86 6.63
CA ALA A 239 -20.14 -13.04 5.46
C ALA A 239 -20.76 -13.66 4.19
N GLU A 240 -20.55 -14.95 3.96
CA GLU A 240 -21.11 -15.66 2.81
C GLU A 240 -22.64 -15.61 2.78
N HIS A 241 -23.29 -15.88 3.91
CA HIS A 241 -24.75 -15.84 4.05
C HIS A 241 -25.33 -14.49 3.60
N ASP A 242 -24.67 -13.37 3.96
CA ASP A 242 -25.17 -12.02 3.69
C ASP A 242 -24.65 -11.42 2.37
N GLY A 243 -23.89 -12.19 1.60
CA GLY A 243 -23.35 -11.80 0.28
C GLY A 243 -22.09 -10.93 0.36
N LEU A 244 -21.31 -11.06 1.44
CA LEU A 244 -19.99 -10.48 1.62
C LEU A 244 -18.92 -11.58 1.49
N THR A 245 -17.66 -11.18 1.49
CA THR A 245 -16.54 -12.10 1.72
C THR A 245 -15.84 -11.79 3.05
N ALA A 246 -15.00 -12.69 3.53
CA ALA A 246 -14.08 -12.40 4.62
C ALA A 246 -12.66 -12.90 4.32
N THR A 247 -11.68 -12.32 5.00
CA THR A 247 -10.28 -12.79 5.01
C THR A 247 -9.69 -12.51 6.39
N VAL A 248 -8.42 -12.84 6.59
CA VAL A 248 -7.71 -12.71 7.87
C VAL A 248 -6.59 -11.69 7.78
N TYR A 249 -6.28 -11.09 8.93
CA TYR A 249 -5.14 -10.24 9.17
C TYR A 249 -4.19 -10.94 10.14
N LEU A 250 -3.07 -11.44 9.62
CA LEU A 250 -2.09 -12.14 10.45
C LEU A 250 -1.38 -11.15 11.37
N GLU A 251 -1.64 -11.27 12.67
CA GLU A 251 -1.19 -10.34 13.70
C GLU A 251 0.26 -10.59 14.13
N THR A 252 0.70 -11.85 14.09
CA THR A 252 1.99 -12.27 14.61
C THR A 252 2.56 -13.43 13.79
N ALA A 253 3.88 -13.42 13.59
CA ALA A 253 4.64 -14.63 13.28
C ALA A 253 5.99 -14.54 13.98
N GLU A 254 6.53 -15.67 14.42
CA GLU A 254 7.81 -15.68 15.14
C GLU A 254 9.01 -15.46 14.21
N ASN A 255 8.89 -15.93 12.96
CA ASN A 255 9.91 -15.85 11.91
C ASN A 255 9.28 -16.27 10.56
N ALA A 256 10.09 -16.29 9.50
CA ALA A 256 9.63 -16.63 8.14
C ALA A 256 9.06 -18.07 8.03
N ASP A 257 9.61 -19.04 8.77
CA ASP A 257 9.13 -20.42 8.73
C ASP A 257 7.79 -20.57 9.44
N ASP A 258 7.62 -19.88 10.58
CA ASP A 258 6.33 -19.81 11.26
C ASP A 258 5.27 -19.14 10.37
N LEU A 259 5.60 -18.00 9.74
CA LEU A 259 4.71 -17.35 8.78
C LEU A 259 4.30 -18.32 7.65
N ARG A 260 5.25 -19.06 7.06
CA ARG A 260 4.94 -20.05 6.02
C ARG A 260 4.01 -21.16 6.54
N LYS A 261 4.24 -21.68 7.75
CA LYS A 261 3.36 -22.69 8.38
C LYS A 261 1.95 -22.17 8.56
N GLN A 262 1.79 -20.93 9.04
CA GLN A 262 0.49 -20.29 9.18
C GLN A 262 -0.21 -20.16 7.82
N LEU A 263 0.48 -19.64 6.79
CA LEU A 263 -0.06 -19.48 5.44
C LEU A 263 -0.49 -20.81 4.80
N VAL A 264 0.35 -21.85 4.92
CA VAL A 264 0.03 -23.21 4.43
C VAL A 264 -1.22 -23.76 5.12
N TYR A 265 -1.37 -23.52 6.43
CA TYR A 265 -2.57 -23.95 7.12
C TYR A 265 -3.84 -23.26 6.63
N LEU A 266 -3.78 -21.96 6.34
CA LEU A 266 -4.94 -21.25 5.78
C LEU A 266 -5.37 -21.82 4.42
N LEU A 267 -4.50 -22.52 3.70
CA LEU A 267 -4.82 -23.20 2.44
C LEU A 267 -5.33 -24.64 2.63
N ALA A 268 -5.17 -25.21 3.82
CA ALA A 268 -5.54 -26.58 4.12
C ALA A 268 -7.07 -26.77 4.21
N GLU A 269 -7.52 -28.02 4.05
CA GLU A 269 -8.94 -28.40 4.04
C GLU A 269 -9.76 -27.82 5.20
N PRO A 270 -9.29 -27.82 6.47
CA PRO A 270 -10.08 -27.27 7.58
C PRO A 270 -10.41 -25.78 7.47
N MET A 271 -9.67 -25.03 6.63
CA MET A 271 -9.80 -23.59 6.41
C MET A 271 -10.26 -23.25 4.99
N ARG A 272 -10.64 -24.24 4.18
CA ARG A 272 -11.29 -23.99 2.89
C ARG A 272 -12.73 -23.51 3.14
N HIS A 273 -13.09 -22.41 2.50
CA HIS A 273 -14.41 -21.81 2.64
C HIS A 273 -14.76 -20.97 1.41
N PRO A 274 -15.98 -21.07 0.85
CA PRO A 274 -16.40 -20.29 -0.31
C PRO A 274 -16.50 -18.78 -0.02
N GLY A 275 -16.96 -18.39 1.18
CA GLY A 275 -16.91 -17.00 1.66
C GLY A 275 -15.54 -16.33 1.78
N TRP A 276 -14.42 -17.04 1.51
CA TRP A 276 -13.10 -16.44 1.58
C TRP A 276 -12.86 -15.50 0.39
N LEU A 277 -12.35 -14.28 0.64
CA LEU A 277 -11.98 -13.35 -0.42
C LEU A 277 -10.90 -13.94 -1.35
N THR A 278 -11.27 -14.17 -2.60
CA THR A 278 -10.34 -14.57 -3.65
C THR A 278 -10.20 -13.49 -4.72
N MET A 279 -9.02 -13.39 -5.31
CA MET A 279 -8.75 -12.49 -6.42
C MET A 279 -7.81 -13.19 -7.41
N HIS A 280 -8.18 -13.20 -8.69
CA HIS A 280 -7.42 -13.89 -9.75
C HIS A 280 -7.09 -15.36 -9.42
N GLY A 281 -8.00 -16.06 -8.75
CA GLY A 281 -7.82 -17.46 -8.33
C GLY A 281 -6.91 -17.66 -7.10
N GLN A 282 -6.42 -16.58 -6.48
CA GLN A 282 -5.58 -16.64 -5.28
C GLN A 282 -6.38 -16.27 -4.03
N LYS A 283 -6.07 -16.93 -2.90
CA LYS A 283 -6.63 -16.61 -1.59
C LYS A 283 -5.99 -15.32 -1.07
N VAL A 284 -6.79 -14.31 -0.74
CA VAL A 284 -6.26 -13.04 -0.21
C VAL A 284 -5.97 -13.18 1.28
N VAL A 285 -4.83 -12.69 1.77
CA VAL A 285 -4.44 -12.64 3.19
C VAL A 285 -3.75 -11.31 3.49
N PHE A 286 -4.07 -10.69 4.62
CA PHE A 286 -3.40 -9.48 5.10
C PHE A 286 -2.35 -9.83 6.16
N VAL A 287 -1.31 -8.99 6.29
CA VAL A 287 -0.22 -9.17 7.27
C VAL A 287 0.02 -7.88 8.05
N TYR A 288 -0.15 -7.93 9.38
CA TYR A 288 -0.04 -6.77 10.26
C TYR A 288 1.41 -6.32 10.46
N THR A 289 1.58 -5.05 10.82
CA THR A 289 2.88 -4.41 11.01
C THR A 289 3.83 -5.18 11.94
N ARG A 290 3.32 -5.85 12.98
CA ARG A 290 4.14 -6.61 13.94
C ARG A 290 4.89 -7.78 13.31
N VAL A 291 4.38 -8.38 12.25
CA VAL A 291 5.06 -9.51 11.58
C VAL A 291 6.34 -9.05 10.88
N PHE A 292 6.41 -7.78 10.47
CA PHE A 292 7.60 -7.21 9.84
C PHE A 292 8.72 -6.91 10.85
N ASP A 293 8.43 -6.94 12.16
CA ASP A 293 9.46 -6.79 13.20
C ASP A 293 10.24 -8.10 13.37
N THR A 294 9.69 -9.22 12.93
CA THR A 294 10.28 -10.57 13.03
C THR A 294 10.65 -11.18 11.68
N VAL A 295 10.11 -10.65 10.57
CA VAL A 295 10.32 -11.17 9.21
C VAL A 295 10.78 -10.05 8.27
N ASP A 296 11.95 -10.23 7.64
CA ASP A 296 12.47 -9.31 6.64
C ASP A 296 11.89 -9.56 5.22
N ALA A 297 12.22 -8.70 4.26
CA ALA A 297 11.72 -8.81 2.89
C ALA A 297 12.06 -10.15 2.21
N ASN A 298 13.22 -10.74 2.51
CA ASN A 298 13.61 -12.03 1.95
C ASN A 298 12.84 -13.18 2.62
N GLY A 299 12.59 -13.07 3.93
CA GLY A 299 11.75 -13.98 4.71
C GLY A 299 10.33 -14.03 4.18
N TYR A 300 9.71 -12.88 3.89
CA TYR A 300 8.38 -12.84 3.26
C TYR A 300 8.36 -13.50 1.88
N ARG A 301 9.33 -13.18 1.03
CA ARG A 301 9.45 -13.81 -0.28
C ARG A 301 9.54 -15.34 -0.16
N LYS A 302 10.36 -15.86 0.76
CA LYS A 302 10.45 -17.29 1.04
C LYS A 302 9.17 -17.87 1.61
N ALA A 303 8.47 -17.15 2.49
CA ALA A 303 7.24 -17.64 3.12
C ALA A 303 6.10 -17.76 2.10
N LEU A 304 6.01 -16.82 1.16
CA LEU A 304 4.97 -16.77 0.13
C LEU A 304 5.29 -17.59 -1.13
N ASP A 305 6.56 -17.94 -1.36
CA ASP A 305 7.00 -18.61 -2.58
C ASP A 305 6.21 -19.89 -2.89
N GLY A 306 5.63 -19.92 -4.09
CA GLY A 306 4.82 -21.03 -4.62
C GLY A 306 3.41 -21.18 -4.01
N LEU A 307 3.00 -20.32 -3.07
CA LEU A 307 1.67 -20.39 -2.48
C LEU A 307 0.64 -19.64 -3.34
N PRO A 308 -0.58 -20.16 -3.55
CA PRO A 308 -1.67 -19.47 -4.25
C PRO A 308 -2.31 -18.41 -3.34
N ILE A 309 -1.49 -17.53 -2.76
CA ILE A 309 -1.89 -16.47 -1.85
C ILE A 309 -1.57 -15.12 -2.49
N LEU A 310 -2.53 -14.20 -2.38
CA LEU A 310 -2.34 -12.79 -2.66
C LEU A 310 -2.14 -12.08 -1.32
N ALA A 311 -0.92 -11.63 -1.05
CA ALA A 311 -0.57 -11.06 0.25
C ALA A 311 -0.62 -9.53 0.23
N ILE A 312 -1.29 -8.93 1.22
CA ILE A 312 -1.38 -7.48 1.39
C ILE A 312 -0.71 -7.09 2.70
N GLY A 313 0.33 -6.27 2.63
CA GLY A 313 1.18 -5.92 3.77
C GLY A 313 0.90 -4.54 4.37
N ASP A 314 0.96 -4.44 5.70
CA ASP A 314 0.85 -3.18 6.45
C ASP A 314 2.15 -2.38 6.43
N ARG A 315 2.52 -1.85 5.27
CA ARG A 315 3.69 -0.98 5.07
C ARG A 315 3.40 0.03 3.98
N MET A 316 3.81 1.28 4.18
CA MET A 316 3.72 2.32 3.14
C MET A 316 5.05 2.59 2.42
N ASP A 317 6.03 1.71 2.58
CA ASP A 317 7.30 1.77 1.85
C ASP A 317 7.21 0.87 0.60
N PRO A 318 7.26 1.43 -0.62
CA PRO A 318 7.10 0.66 -1.85
C PRO A 318 8.11 -0.46 -2.07
N LYS A 319 9.25 -0.50 -1.36
CA LYS A 319 10.21 -1.61 -1.46
C LYS A 319 9.57 -2.97 -1.13
N TRP A 320 8.52 -2.98 -0.30
CA TRP A 320 7.82 -4.19 0.11
C TRP A 320 6.96 -4.80 -1.00
N LEU A 321 6.67 -4.07 -2.09
CA LEU A 321 5.97 -4.63 -3.26
C LEU A 321 6.79 -5.68 -4.01
N THR A 322 8.07 -5.87 -3.65
CA THR A 322 8.89 -6.99 -4.12
C THR A 322 8.52 -8.33 -3.49
N ALA A 323 7.87 -8.31 -2.32
CA ALA A 323 7.43 -9.49 -1.59
C ALA A 323 5.90 -9.61 -1.49
N PHE A 324 5.17 -8.49 -1.58
CA PHE A 324 3.71 -8.43 -1.43
C PHE A 324 3.00 -8.13 -2.74
N ASP A 325 1.70 -8.41 -2.80
CA ASP A 325 0.82 -8.13 -3.93
C ASP A 325 0.07 -6.81 -3.79
N GLY A 326 0.00 -6.28 -2.57
CA GLY A 326 -0.50 -4.95 -2.29
C GLY A 326 0.03 -4.45 -0.96
N LEU A 327 -0.12 -3.16 -0.75
CA LEU A 327 0.31 -2.49 0.47
C LEU A 327 -0.80 -1.57 0.97
N HIS A 328 -0.90 -1.48 2.30
CA HIS A 328 -1.76 -0.55 3.02
C HIS A 328 -1.04 -0.05 4.28
N SER A 329 -1.66 0.86 5.02
CA SER A 329 -1.31 1.17 6.42
C SER A 329 -2.49 0.87 7.32
N TYR A 330 -2.33 0.32 8.52
CA TYR A 330 -3.46 0.17 9.44
C TYR A 330 -4.04 1.52 9.86
N ILE A 331 -3.21 2.47 10.26
CA ILE A 331 -3.62 3.87 10.46
C ILE A 331 -2.40 4.76 10.28
N SER A 332 -2.58 5.97 9.76
CA SER A 332 -1.52 6.97 9.71
C SER A 332 -1.76 8.02 10.79
N PHE A 333 -0.97 7.95 11.86
CA PHE A 333 -0.92 8.98 12.91
C PHE A 333 -0.09 10.21 12.49
N ASN A 334 0.58 10.12 11.33
CA ASN A 334 1.30 11.24 10.75
C ASN A 334 0.32 12.28 10.19
N SER A 335 0.83 13.45 9.80
CA SER A 335 0.00 14.47 9.15
C SER A 335 -0.72 13.89 7.91
N PRO A 336 -1.93 14.37 7.56
CA PRO A 336 -2.60 13.97 6.32
C PRO A 336 -1.74 14.16 5.06
N ALA A 337 -0.82 15.12 5.07
CA ALA A 337 0.12 15.36 3.98
C ALA A 337 1.14 14.21 3.83
N ASN A 338 1.69 13.71 4.94
CA ASN A 338 2.61 12.58 4.92
C ASN A 338 1.88 11.32 4.43
N TYR A 339 0.67 11.06 4.93
CA TYR A 339 -0.13 9.94 4.46
C TYR A 339 -0.45 10.04 2.95
N ALA A 340 -0.80 11.23 2.47
CA ALA A 340 -1.05 11.46 1.05
C ALA A 340 0.20 11.20 0.20
N GLU A 341 1.38 11.61 0.66
CA GLU A 341 2.64 11.37 -0.04
C GLU A 341 2.99 9.87 -0.09
N ASP A 342 2.91 9.20 1.06
CA ASP A 342 3.15 7.76 1.20
C ASP A 342 2.19 6.94 0.33
N LEU A 343 0.89 7.25 0.38
CA LEU A 343 -0.13 6.60 -0.43
C LEU A 343 0.10 6.83 -1.91
N ARG A 344 0.45 8.06 -2.31
CA ARG A 344 0.78 8.38 -3.70
C ARG A 344 1.98 7.55 -4.18
N LEU A 345 3.02 7.40 -3.37
CA LEU A 345 4.19 6.59 -3.70
C LEU A 345 3.80 5.11 -3.85
N VAL A 346 3.03 4.55 -2.91
CA VAL A 346 2.54 3.15 -3.01
C VAL A 346 1.66 2.95 -4.23
N GLN A 347 0.66 3.82 -4.46
CA GLN A 347 -0.20 3.77 -5.65
C GLN A 347 0.62 3.77 -6.94
N GLN A 348 1.65 4.62 -6.98
CA GLN A 348 2.51 4.70 -8.14
C GLN A 348 3.27 3.39 -8.38
N HIS A 349 3.95 2.88 -7.35
CA HIS A 349 4.70 1.64 -7.48
C HIS A 349 3.80 0.42 -7.72
N ALA A 350 2.61 0.40 -7.15
CA ALA A 350 1.66 -0.68 -7.34
C ALA A 350 1.17 -0.75 -8.80
N ARG A 351 0.89 0.41 -9.41
CA ARG A 351 0.55 0.51 -10.83
C ARG A 351 1.68 0.00 -11.73
N LEU A 352 2.93 0.34 -11.41
CA LEU A 352 4.11 -0.12 -12.15
C LEU A 352 4.27 -1.65 -12.15
N GLY A 353 4.06 -2.28 -11.00
CA GLY A 353 4.30 -3.70 -10.81
C GLY A 353 3.11 -4.62 -11.11
N ASP A 354 2.00 -4.10 -11.63
CA ASP A 354 0.70 -4.79 -11.67
C ASP A 354 0.35 -5.41 -10.29
N LYS A 355 0.38 -4.54 -9.28
CA LYS A 355 0.09 -4.82 -7.87
C LYS A 355 -1.09 -3.96 -7.42
N LEU A 356 -1.67 -4.32 -6.28
CA LEU A 356 -2.83 -3.68 -5.70
C LEU A 356 -2.43 -2.43 -4.89
N ALA A 357 -3.08 -1.30 -5.17
CA ALA A 357 -3.01 -0.12 -4.32
C ALA A 357 -4.20 -0.12 -3.36
N VAL A 358 -3.93 -0.21 -2.05
CA VAL A 358 -4.96 -0.21 -1.01
C VAL A 358 -4.83 1.06 -0.18
N ALA A 359 -5.84 1.93 -0.24
CA ALA A 359 -5.91 3.07 0.66
C ALA A 359 -6.62 2.70 1.95
N THR A 360 -6.26 3.37 3.03
CA THR A 360 -6.89 3.23 4.33
C THR A 360 -7.65 4.49 4.69
N VAL A 361 -8.88 4.31 5.14
CA VAL A 361 -9.73 5.39 5.65
C VAL A 361 -10.06 5.12 7.11
N THR A 362 -10.25 6.17 7.90
CA THR A 362 -10.59 6.04 9.31
C THR A 362 -11.52 7.18 9.72
N PRO A 363 -12.54 6.94 10.57
CA PRO A 363 -13.42 8.00 11.04
C PRO A 363 -12.74 8.92 12.05
N GLY A 364 -11.69 8.42 12.72
CA GLY A 364 -10.94 9.02 13.82
C GLY A 364 -10.40 7.91 14.71
N TYR A 365 -9.73 8.29 15.80
CA TYR A 365 -9.04 7.36 16.70
C TYR A 365 -8.92 7.98 18.08
N ASP A 366 -9.15 7.23 19.15
CA ASP A 366 -8.92 7.64 20.53
C ASP A 366 -8.70 6.43 21.44
N ASP A 367 -7.44 6.19 21.82
CA ASP A 367 -7.05 5.15 22.78
C ASP A 367 -6.61 5.74 24.15
N THR A 368 -6.86 7.03 24.39
CA THR A 368 -6.39 7.74 25.61
C THR A 368 -7.00 7.20 26.91
N HIS A 369 -8.08 6.44 26.81
CA HIS A 369 -8.78 5.80 27.93
C HIS A 369 -8.19 4.42 28.30
N VAL A 370 -7.52 3.75 27.37
CA VAL A 370 -6.90 2.41 27.56
C VAL A 370 -5.38 2.45 27.63
N ARG A 371 -4.72 3.53 27.16
CA ARG A 371 -3.26 3.64 27.12
C ARG A 371 -2.76 4.93 27.78
N PHE A 372 -1.72 4.81 28.59
CA PHE A 372 -0.97 5.96 29.10
C PHE A 372 -0.20 6.63 27.94
N ALA A 373 -0.34 7.95 27.81
CA ALA A 373 0.13 8.71 26.63
C ALA A 373 -0.50 8.21 25.30
N GLY A 374 -1.78 7.86 25.34
CA GLY A 374 -2.56 7.50 24.16
C GLY A 374 -2.66 8.62 23.11
N THR A 375 -3.07 8.24 21.92
CA THR A 375 -3.25 9.09 20.75
C THR A 375 -4.73 9.41 20.55
N HIS A 376 -5.03 10.67 20.21
CA HIS A 376 -6.36 11.11 19.85
C HIS A 376 -6.36 11.87 18.52
N LEU A 377 -7.03 11.28 17.53
CA LEU A 377 -7.41 11.87 16.25
C LEU A 377 -8.91 12.10 16.23
N HIS A 378 -9.31 13.35 16.48
CA HIS A 378 -10.72 13.72 16.56
C HIS A 378 -11.46 13.45 15.24
N ARG A 379 -12.70 12.93 15.33
CA ARG A 379 -13.53 12.62 14.14
C ARG A 379 -13.92 13.86 13.32
N ARG A 380 -13.82 15.05 13.91
CA ARG A 380 -14.13 16.39 13.32
C ARG A 380 -15.50 16.40 12.63
N ASN A 381 -16.52 15.84 13.29
CA ASN A 381 -17.86 15.68 12.73
C ASN A 381 -17.89 14.99 11.34
N GLY A 382 -16.94 14.08 11.07
CA GLY A 382 -16.83 13.36 9.81
C GLY A 382 -15.83 13.96 8.82
N ASP A 383 -15.26 15.13 9.10
CA ASP A 383 -14.26 15.75 8.22
C ASP A 383 -13.00 14.91 8.08
N PHE A 384 -12.57 14.21 9.14
CA PHE A 384 -11.42 13.30 9.05
C PHE A 384 -11.69 12.12 8.10
N LEU A 385 -12.88 11.53 8.19
CA LEU A 385 -13.31 10.48 7.27
C LEU A 385 -13.36 11.01 5.83
N ARG A 386 -13.98 12.17 5.60
CA ARG A 386 -14.06 12.80 4.27
C ARG A 386 -12.67 13.02 3.68
N ASP A 387 -11.75 13.59 4.46
CA ASP A 387 -10.43 13.97 3.96
C ASP A 387 -9.62 12.72 3.59
N SER A 388 -9.70 11.63 4.39
CA SER A 388 -9.06 10.35 4.04
C SER A 388 -9.69 9.70 2.80
N TRP A 389 -11.02 9.74 2.64
CA TRP A 389 -11.69 9.23 1.44
C TRP A 389 -11.28 9.95 0.17
N LYS A 390 -11.11 11.28 0.19
CA LYS A 390 -10.66 12.04 -0.97
C LYS A 390 -9.30 11.55 -1.50
N LEU A 391 -8.40 11.13 -0.60
CA LEU A 391 -7.11 10.54 -0.97
C LEU A 391 -7.26 9.11 -1.53
N ALA A 392 -8.25 8.37 -1.01
CA ALA A 392 -8.48 6.97 -1.34
C ALA A 392 -9.15 6.73 -2.70
N LEU A 393 -9.80 7.73 -3.31
CA LEU A 393 -10.59 7.58 -4.55
C LEU A 393 -9.80 7.04 -5.76
N ALA A 394 -8.47 7.21 -5.76
CA ALA A 394 -7.58 6.76 -6.83
C ALA A 394 -6.98 5.35 -6.61
N SER A 395 -7.26 4.72 -5.47
CA SER A 395 -6.82 3.36 -5.15
C SER A 395 -7.73 2.31 -5.78
N ASP A 396 -7.22 1.08 -5.89
CA ASP A 396 -8.00 -0.06 -6.37
C ASP A 396 -8.98 -0.50 -5.28
N TRP A 397 -8.48 -0.66 -4.06
CA TRP A 397 -9.27 -1.02 -2.89
C TRP A 397 -9.15 0.04 -1.80
N VAL A 398 -10.17 0.11 -0.96
CA VAL A 398 -10.18 0.93 0.25
C VAL A 398 -10.45 0.04 1.45
N ILE A 399 -9.65 0.15 2.50
CA ILE A 399 -9.87 -0.54 3.76
C ILE A 399 -10.17 0.46 4.88
N LEU A 400 -11.18 0.16 5.68
CA LEU A 400 -11.57 0.95 6.83
C LEU A 400 -10.88 0.45 8.10
N THR A 401 -10.29 1.39 8.82
CA THR A 401 -9.88 1.24 10.22
C THR A 401 -10.84 2.02 11.10
N SER A 402 -11.85 1.39 11.70
CA SER A 402 -12.18 -0.04 11.67
C SER A 402 -13.70 -0.27 11.66
N PHE A 403 -14.15 -1.52 11.53
CA PHE A 403 -15.55 -1.86 11.81
C PHE A 403 -15.86 -1.72 13.31
N ASN A 404 -15.12 -2.41 14.18
CA ASN A 404 -15.41 -2.54 15.61
C ASN A 404 -14.16 -2.62 16.53
N GLU A 405 -13.10 -1.86 16.25
CA GLU A 405 -11.99 -1.70 17.20
C GLU A 405 -12.37 -0.68 18.29
N LEU A 406 -13.10 -1.16 19.30
CA LEU A 406 -13.74 -0.30 20.29
C LEU A 406 -12.74 0.32 21.29
N HIS A 407 -11.61 -0.36 21.54
CA HIS A 407 -10.54 0.15 22.41
C HIS A 407 -9.86 1.38 21.84
N GLU A 408 -9.85 1.54 20.51
CA GLU A 408 -9.20 2.64 19.83
C GLU A 408 -10.19 3.70 19.33
N GLY A 409 -11.48 3.56 19.66
CA GLY A 409 -12.49 4.53 19.25
C GLY A 409 -12.57 4.74 17.73
N SER A 410 -12.13 3.78 16.91
CA SER A 410 -12.04 3.88 15.45
C SER A 410 -13.21 3.22 14.70
N GLN A 411 -14.16 2.65 15.44
CA GLN A 411 -15.29 1.89 14.92
C GLN A 411 -16.27 2.74 14.10
N ILE A 412 -16.92 2.10 13.13
CA ILE A 412 -18.16 2.61 12.50
C ILE A 412 -19.39 1.84 12.98
N GLU A 413 -19.20 0.76 13.74
CA GLU A 413 -20.28 0.03 14.39
C GLU A 413 -21.21 1.02 15.13
N PRO A 414 -22.54 0.88 15.00
CA PRO A 414 -23.49 1.75 15.66
C PRO A 414 -23.28 1.83 17.17
N THR A 415 -23.27 3.05 17.67
CA THR A 415 -23.06 3.35 19.10
C THR A 415 -24.35 3.88 19.72
N VAL A 416 -24.44 3.82 21.05
CA VAL A 416 -25.59 4.39 21.78
C VAL A 416 -25.73 5.90 21.52
N ALA A 417 -24.60 6.61 21.41
CA ALA A 417 -24.59 8.06 21.23
C ALA A 417 -24.87 8.52 19.79
N GLU A 418 -24.43 7.74 18.79
CA GLU A 418 -24.42 8.18 17.39
C GLU A 418 -25.31 7.33 16.47
N GLY A 419 -25.88 6.24 16.98
CA GLY A 419 -26.69 5.31 16.19
C GLY A 419 -25.95 4.83 14.94
N ASP A 420 -26.65 4.80 13.80
CA ASP A 420 -26.11 4.34 12.51
C ASP A 420 -25.43 5.45 11.67
N LEU A 421 -25.09 6.59 12.28
CA LEU A 421 -24.52 7.75 11.59
C LEU A 421 -23.30 7.40 10.72
N TRP A 422 -22.38 6.61 11.28
CA TRP A 422 -21.13 6.26 10.59
C TRP A 422 -21.34 5.25 9.47
N LEU A 423 -22.31 4.35 9.59
CA LEU A 423 -22.72 3.46 8.49
C LEU A 423 -23.24 4.28 7.30
N LYS A 424 -24.11 5.26 7.57
CA LYS A 424 -24.67 6.16 6.53
C LYS A 424 -23.58 7.01 5.86
N ARG A 425 -22.66 7.57 6.64
CA ARG A 425 -21.51 8.34 6.11
C ARG A 425 -20.61 7.47 5.24
N MET A 426 -20.30 6.25 5.69
CA MET A 426 -19.54 5.30 4.88
C MET A 426 -20.27 4.98 3.58
N ARG A 427 -21.59 4.73 3.62
CA ARG A 427 -22.37 4.41 2.43
C ARG A 427 -22.29 5.48 1.33
N HIS A 428 -22.28 6.75 1.70
CA HIS A 428 -22.09 7.83 0.74
C HIS A 428 -20.75 7.69 -0.01
N TRP A 429 -19.65 7.51 0.73
CA TRP A 429 -18.32 7.38 0.15
C TRP A 429 -18.12 6.08 -0.62
N THR A 430 -18.66 4.96 -0.13
CA THR A 430 -18.55 3.69 -0.86
C THR A 430 -19.34 3.73 -2.17
N ASN A 431 -20.49 4.41 -2.21
CA ASN A 431 -21.22 4.65 -3.46
C ASN A 431 -20.41 5.53 -4.43
N LEU A 432 -19.81 6.62 -3.94
CA LEU A 432 -18.95 7.48 -4.78
C LEU A 432 -17.75 6.70 -5.31
N PHE A 433 -17.07 5.95 -4.44
CA PHE A 433 -15.93 5.12 -4.81
C PHE A 433 -16.34 4.05 -5.82
N LYS A 434 -17.50 3.40 -5.68
CA LYS A 434 -17.96 2.38 -6.64
C LYS A 434 -18.59 2.97 -7.92
N GLY A 435 -18.69 4.29 -8.02
CA GLY A 435 -19.29 4.97 -9.18
C GLY A 435 -20.82 4.88 -9.25
N PHE A 436 -21.49 4.63 -8.12
CA PHE A 436 -22.96 4.62 -8.03
C PHE A 436 -23.55 6.03 -7.94
N ILE A 437 -22.75 7.03 -7.57
CA ILE A 437 -23.10 8.46 -7.52
C ILE A 437 -21.92 9.30 -8.02
N ASN A 438 -22.18 10.52 -8.48
CA ASN A 438 -21.20 11.46 -9.03
C ASN A 438 -20.84 12.59 -8.07
#